data_AF-X1PSY4-F1
#
_entry.id   AF-X1PSY4-F1
#
_cell.length_a   1.000
_cell.length_b   1.000
_cell.length_c   1.000
_cell.angle_alpha   90.00
_cell.angle_beta   90.00
_cell.angle_gamma   90.00
#
_symmetry.space_group_name_H-M   'P 1'
#
loop_
_entity.id
_entity.type
_entity.pdbx_description
1 polymer ?
#
loop_
_entity_poly.entity_id
_entity_poly.type
_entity_poly.pdbx_seq_one_letter_code
_entity_poly.pdbx_strand_id
1 'polypeptide(L)'
;MQEDYEPILERQIHHLINYAQGLMHIGQRDIAWLRVSKQAVEKGFKLSDIGTILHAKLHQDFGRIFDKMQIKLYTEEDKVKEIVEKAKAVYGTRDARIEGMTDETTDIYYSCTLCQSFAPSHVCVISPERTGLCGSYNWMDCKAAYEISPTGPNQPVPKGETIDTKLGQWKGVNEFVVKASRGKIDHYNFYSLVNDPMTTCGCCECIAAILPLCNGIMTVNREYMEATRGRSPPPCS
;
A
#
# COMPACT_ATOMS: atom_id res chain seq x y z
N MET A 1 -5.82 17.29 -13.82
CA MET A 1 -5.06 16.73 -12.67
C MET A 1 -5.43 17.49 -11.41
N GLN A 2 -5.81 16.79 -10.36
CA GLN A 2 -6.01 17.34 -9.01
C GLN A 2 -4.88 16.82 -8.11
N GLU A 3 -4.48 17.59 -7.10
CA GLU A 3 -3.43 17.16 -6.16
C GLU A 3 -3.83 15.90 -5.40
N ASP A 4 -5.12 15.69 -5.15
CA ASP A 4 -5.66 14.49 -4.49
C ASP A 4 -5.43 13.20 -5.29
N TYR A 5 -5.10 13.30 -6.60
CA TYR A 5 -4.87 12.14 -7.45
C TYR A 5 -3.39 11.73 -7.49
N GLU A 6 -2.48 12.55 -6.98
CA GLU A 6 -1.05 12.23 -6.95
C GLU A 6 -0.71 10.92 -6.23
N PRO A 7 -1.21 10.64 -4.99
CA PRO A 7 -0.90 9.38 -4.32
C PRO A 7 -1.43 8.15 -5.07
N ILE A 8 -2.49 8.32 -5.87
CA ILE A 8 -3.08 7.23 -6.66
C ILE A 8 -2.14 6.83 -7.79
N LEU A 9 -1.58 7.83 -8.48
CA LEU A 9 -0.57 7.63 -9.51
C LEU A 9 0.73 7.10 -8.91
N GLU A 10 1.17 7.65 -7.78
CA GLU A 10 2.40 7.25 -7.10
C GLU A 10 2.36 5.77 -6.68
N ARG A 11 1.22 5.28 -6.18
CA ARG A 11 1.08 3.87 -5.81
C ARG A 11 1.23 2.93 -7.01
N GLN A 12 0.85 3.34 -8.21
CA GLN A 12 1.00 2.49 -9.40
C GLN A 12 2.47 2.23 -9.74
N ILE A 13 3.40 3.11 -9.35
CA ILE A 13 4.84 2.91 -9.59
C ILE A 13 5.29 1.54 -9.10
N HIS A 14 4.82 1.13 -7.92
CA HIS A 14 5.10 -0.20 -7.37
C HIS A 14 4.66 -1.33 -8.30
N HIS A 15 3.43 -1.29 -8.81
CA HIS A 15 2.90 -2.36 -9.65
C HIS A 15 3.53 -2.36 -11.05
N LEU A 16 3.65 -1.19 -11.66
CA LEU A 16 4.13 -1.02 -13.02
C LEU A 16 5.60 -1.42 -13.16
N ILE A 17 6.45 -1.12 -12.17
CA ILE A 17 7.84 -1.56 -12.18
C ILE A 17 7.94 -3.08 -12.00
N ASN A 18 7.17 -3.67 -11.09
CA ASN A 18 7.19 -5.13 -10.84
C ASN A 18 6.63 -5.96 -12.00
N TYR A 19 5.95 -5.36 -12.99
CA TYR A 19 5.53 -6.07 -14.20
C TYR A 19 6.70 -6.34 -15.16
N ALA A 20 7.79 -5.57 -15.05
CA ALA A 20 8.97 -5.78 -15.86
C ALA A 20 9.81 -6.94 -15.29
N GLN A 21 10.04 -7.97 -16.11
CA GLN A 21 10.83 -9.13 -15.70
C GLN A 21 12.25 -8.70 -15.28
N GLY A 22 12.65 -9.13 -14.08
CA GLY A 22 13.98 -8.85 -13.54
C GLY A 22 14.10 -7.52 -12.81
N LEU A 23 13.01 -6.76 -12.66
CA LEU A 23 12.93 -5.62 -11.74
C LEU A 23 12.15 -6.03 -10.50
N MET A 24 12.49 -5.40 -9.37
CA MET A 24 11.71 -5.47 -8.14
C MET A 24 11.59 -4.07 -7.57
N HIS A 25 10.38 -3.69 -7.17
CA HIS A 25 10.12 -2.45 -6.43
C HIS A 25 9.30 -2.78 -5.19
N ILE A 26 9.68 -2.25 -4.03
CA ILE A 26 8.93 -2.38 -2.78
C ILE A 26 9.02 -1.10 -1.96
N GLY A 27 8.17 -0.96 -0.95
CA GLY A 27 8.06 0.29 -0.20
C GLY A 27 7.30 1.37 -0.99
N GLN A 28 7.38 2.59 -0.49
CA GLN A 28 6.63 3.76 -0.95
C GLN A 28 7.37 5.04 -0.53
N ARG A 29 6.97 6.18 -1.11
CA ARG A 29 7.57 7.50 -0.83
C ARG A 29 9.11 7.44 -0.85
N ASP A 30 9.75 7.92 0.20
CA ASP A 30 11.21 8.01 0.37
C ASP A 30 11.85 6.76 0.98
N ILE A 31 11.07 5.71 1.27
CA ILE A 31 11.55 4.39 1.70
C ILE A 31 11.34 3.31 0.62
N ALA A 32 11.17 3.74 -0.63
CA ALA A 32 11.08 2.85 -1.76
C ALA A 32 12.42 2.15 -2.04
N TRP A 33 12.37 0.85 -2.31
CA TRP A 33 13.52 0.02 -2.62
C TRP A 33 13.37 -0.67 -3.96
N LEU A 34 14.34 -0.42 -4.86
CA LEU A 34 14.41 -0.99 -6.19
C LEU A 34 15.59 -1.96 -6.31
N ARG A 35 15.39 -3.11 -6.95
CA ARG A 35 16.46 -4.00 -7.42
C ARG A 35 16.31 -4.30 -8.90
N VAL A 36 17.44 -4.45 -9.59
CA VAL A 36 17.52 -4.86 -11.00
C VAL A 36 18.39 -6.09 -11.09
N SER A 37 17.91 -7.14 -11.75
CA SER A 37 18.64 -8.40 -11.89
C SER A 37 19.78 -8.26 -12.91
N LYS A 38 20.85 -9.03 -12.72
CA LYS A 38 21.96 -9.09 -13.69
C LYS A 38 21.48 -9.48 -15.09
N GLN A 39 20.55 -10.44 -15.17
CA GLN A 39 19.95 -10.88 -16.44
C GLN A 39 19.18 -9.76 -17.16
N ALA A 40 18.50 -8.88 -16.43
CA ALA A 40 17.82 -7.74 -17.05
C ALA A 40 18.84 -6.78 -17.69
N VAL A 41 19.94 -6.50 -16.98
CA VAL A 41 21.04 -5.67 -17.50
C VAL A 41 21.70 -6.33 -18.71
N GLU A 42 21.98 -7.64 -18.67
CA GLU A 42 22.54 -8.41 -19.79
C GLU A 42 21.64 -8.37 -21.04
N LYS A 43 20.32 -8.34 -20.84
CA LYS A 43 19.33 -8.19 -21.93
C LYS A 43 19.16 -6.74 -22.40
N GLY A 44 19.93 -5.80 -21.86
CA GLY A 44 19.98 -4.41 -22.32
C GLY A 44 19.09 -3.43 -21.55
N PHE A 45 18.56 -3.81 -20.39
CA PHE A 45 17.78 -2.91 -19.55
C PHE A 45 18.60 -1.68 -19.13
N LYS A 46 18.00 -0.50 -19.29
CA LYS A 46 18.55 0.80 -18.86
C LYS A 46 17.60 1.45 -17.86
N LEU A 47 18.13 2.30 -16.98
CA LEU A 47 17.29 3.06 -16.05
C LEU A 47 16.20 3.88 -16.77
N SER A 48 16.49 4.41 -17.96
CA SER A 48 15.51 5.12 -18.80
C SER A 48 14.26 4.29 -19.12
N ASP A 49 14.36 2.96 -19.14
CA ASP A 49 13.23 2.08 -19.43
C ASP A 49 12.18 2.12 -18.31
N ILE A 50 12.58 2.40 -17.07
CA ILE A 50 11.63 2.71 -15.97
C ILE A 50 10.77 3.91 -16.37
N GLY A 51 11.40 4.96 -16.89
CA GLY A 51 10.72 6.14 -17.39
C GLY A 51 9.75 5.81 -18.53
N THR A 52 10.16 4.98 -19.48
CA THR A 52 9.30 4.52 -20.58
C THR A 52 8.09 3.73 -20.09
N ILE A 53 8.29 2.79 -19.15
CA ILE A 53 7.22 1.97 -18.57
C ILE A 53 6.19 2.87 -17.88
N LEU A 54 6.65 3.70 -16.94
CA LEU A 54 5.79 4.62 -16.21
C LEU A 54 5.08 5.58 -17.17
N HIS A 55 5.79 6.10 -18.18
CA HIS A 55 5.22 7.01 -19.17
C HIS A 55 4.04 6.39 -19.93
N ALA A 56 4.27 5.21 -20.51
CA ALA A 56 3.28 4.54 -21.33
C ALA A 56 2.09 4.05 -20.50
N LYS A 57 2.36 3.40 -19.36
CA LYS A 57 1.33 2.77 -18.54
C LYS A 57 0.44 3.76 -17.81
N LEU A 58 1.00 4.84 -17.24
CA LEU A 58 0.18 5.86 -16.59
C LEU A 58 -0.68 6.61 -17.62
N HIS A 59 -0.19 6.91 -18.82
CA HIS A 59 -1.05 7.49 -19.87
C HIS A 59 -2.15 6.53 -20.31
N GLN A 60 -1.82 5.24 -20.44
CA GLN A 60 -2.82 4.23 -20.82
C GLN A 60 -3.94 4.12 -19.78
N ASP A 61 -3.57 4.04 -18.50
CA ASP A 61 -4.52 3.71 -17.44
C ASP A 61 -5.20 4.97 -16.86
N PHE A 62 -4.55 6.15 -16.96
CA PHE A 62 -4.95 7.40 -16.32
C PHE A 62 -4.94 8.63 -17.26
N GLY A 63 -4.84 8.44 -18.58
CA GLY A 63 -4.81 9.56 -19.55
C GLY A 63 -6.07 10.44 -19.59
N ARG A 64 -7.12 10.09 -18.82
CA ARG A 64 -8.30 10.95 -18.62
C ARG A 64 -8.12 11.97 -17.49
N ILE A 65 -7.14 11.79 -16.60
CA ILE A 65 -6.92 12.67 -15.44
C ILE A 65 -5.73 13.63 -15.62
N PHE A 66 -4.83 13.36 -16.58
CA PHE A 66 -3.75 14.26 -16.99
C PHE A 66 -3.46 14.15 -18.49
N ASP A 67 -2.95 15.24 -19.09
CA ASP A 67 -2.68 15.32 -20.53
C ASP A 67 -1.22 15.06 -20.91
N LYS A 68 -0.29 15.42 -20.03
CA LYS A 68 1.16 15.34 -20.27
C LYS A 68 1.87 14.87 -19.02
N MET A 69 2.96 14.13 -19.20
CA MET A 69 3.78 13.66 -18.10
C MET A 69 5.26 13.72 -18.47
N GLN A 70 6.09 14.08 -17.49
CA GLN A 70 7.53 14.02 -17.58
C GLN A 70 8.06 13.17 -16.43
N ILE A 71 9.00 12.26 -16.73
CA ILE A 71 9.66 11.45 -15.72
C ILE A 71 11.14 11.83 -15.69
N LYS A 72 11.65 12.05 -14.48
CA LYS A 72 13.07 12.33 -14.22
C LYS A 72 13.58 11.30 -13.22
N LEU A 73 14.66 10.63 -13.57
CA LEU A 73 15.36 9.70 -12.70
C LEU A 73 16.65 10.37 -12.25
N TYR A 74 16.83 10.50 -10.94
CA TYR A 74 18.02 11.09 -10.35
C TYR A 74 18.86 9.99 -9.72
N THR A 75 20.12 9.88 -10.16
CA THR A 75 21.12 8.96 -9.62
C THR A 75 22.23 9.66 -8.86
N GLU A 76 22.36 10.98 -9.04
CA GLU A 76 23.41 11.77 -8.41
C GLU A 76 23.03 12.15 -6.99
N GLU A 77 23.89 11.83 -6.02
CA GLU A 77 23.60 11.89 -4.59
C GLU A 77 23.05 13.25 -4.13
N ASP A 78 23.71 14.35 -4.51
CA ASP A 78 23.28 15.70 -4.12
C ASP A 78 21.91 16.06 -4.69
N LYS A 79 21.61 15.59 -5.91
CA LYS A 79 20.30 15.79 -6.53
C LYS A 79 19.23 14.92 -5.89
N VAL A 80 19.56 13.68 -5.52
CA VAL A 80 18.64 12.81 -4.78
C VAL A 80 18.27 13.45 -3.46
N LYS A 81 19.25 13.92 -2.67
CA LYS A 81 19.00 14.61 -1.39
C LYS A 81 18.11 15.84 -1.56
N GLU A 82 18.37 16.68 -2.57
CA GLU A 82 17.56 17.87 -2.89
C GLU A 82 16.09 17.50 -3.19
N ILE A 83 15.87 16.46 -3.99
CA ILE A 83 14.52 16.04 -4.39
C ILE A 83 13.77 15.34 -3.25
N VAL A 84 14.46 14.54 -2.43
CA VAL A 84 13.86 13.87 -1.26
C VAL A 84 13.29 14.89 -0.28
N GLU A 85 14.00 15.99 0.00
CA GLU A 85 13.49 17.03 0.91
C GLU A 85 12.25 17.73 0.33
N LYS A 86 12.21 17.96 -0.99
CA LYS A 86 11.00 18.48 -1.66
C LYS A 86 9.84 17.48 -1.57
N ALA A 87 10.12 16.19 -1.76
CA ALA A 87 9.10 15.14 -1.69
C ALA A 87 8.51 15.02 -0.28
N LYS A 88 9.34 15.09 0.78
CA LYS A 88 8.89 15.08 2.17
C LYS A 88 7.92 16.22 2.50
N ALA A 89 8.13 17.42 1.95
CA ALA A 89 7.20 18.53 2.13
C ALA A 89 5.82 18.23 1.49
N VAL A 90 5.80 17.59 0.33
CA VAL A 90 4.57 17.13 -0.33
C VAL A 90 3.89 16.05 0.52
N TYR A 91 4.65 15.07 1.04
CA TYR A 91 4.12 14.02 1.91
C TYR A 91 3.47 14.61 3.17
N GLY A 92 4.13 15.56 3.84
CA GLY A 92 3.57 16.25 5.00
C GLY A 92 2.26 16.99 4.68
N THR A 93 2.15 17.59 3.50
CA THR A 93 0.90 18.22 3.04
C THR A 93 -0.22 17.21 2.84
N ARG A 94 0.11 16.01 2.33
CA ARG A 94 -0.87 14.92 2.16
C ARG A 94 -1.30 14.34 3.49
N ASP A 95 -0.37 14.14 4.42
CA ASP A 95 -0.66 13.59 5.75
C ASP A 95 -1.53 14.55 6.57
N ALA A 96 -1.37 15.87 6.41
CA ALA A 96 -2.24 16.87 7.03
C ALA A 96 -3.71 16.81 6.55
N ARG A 97 -4.01 16.21 5.38
CA ARG A 97 -5.38 16.11 4.85
C ARG A 97 -6.24 15.09 5.59
N ILE A 98 -5.62 14.07 6.18
CA ILE A 98 -6.33 13.05 6.97
C ILE A 98 -6.31 13.37 8.46
N GLU A 99 -5.53 14.38 8.86
CA GLU A 99 -5.45 14.83 10.26
C GLU A 99 -6.82 15.28 10.77
N GLY A 100 -7.25 14.72 11.90
CA GLY A 100 -8.55 14.99 12.52
C GLY A 100 -9.69 14.06 12.07
N MET A 101 -9.47 13.17 11.11
CA MET A 101 -10.40 12.07 10.82
C MET A 101 -10.17 10.90 11.77
N THR A 102 -11.23 10.38 12.37
CA THR A 102 -11.22 9.15 13.18
C THR A 102 -12.19 8.11 12.64
N ASP A 103 -12.01 6.85 13.03
CA ASP A 103 -12.88 5.74 12.67
C ASP A 103 -14.33 5.96 13.15
N GLU A 104 -14.55 6.71 14.23
CA GLU A 104 -15.87 7.09 14.74
C GLU A 104 -16.53 8.20 13.91
N THR A 105 -15.74 9.08 13.29
CA THR A 105 -16.27 10.24 12.55
C THR A 105 -16.78 9.91 11.14
N THR A 106 -16.62 8.68 10.67
CA THR A 106 -17.08 8.23 9.34
C THR A 106 -17.82 6.91 9.40
N ASP A 107 -18.91 6.78 8.64
CA ASP A 107 -19.65 5.51 8.48
C ASP A 107 -19.15 4.64 7.32
N ILE A 108 -18.18 5.15 6.56
CA ILE A 108 -17.65 4.52 5.35
C ILE A 108 -16.15 4.29 5.52
N TYR A 109 -15.72 3.05 5.30
CA TYR A 109 -14.33 2.68 5.03
C TYR A 109 -14.16 2.41 3.53
N TYR A 110 -12.92 2.11 3.12
CA TYR A 110 -12.66 1.70 1.75
C TYR A 110 -11.91 0.39 1.67
N SER A 111 -12.27 -0.46 0.73
CA SER A 111 -11.50 -1.65 0.42
C SER A 111 -10.26 -1.31 -0.40
N CYS A 112 -9.31 -2.24 -0.45
CA CYS A 112 -8.31 -2.32 -1.50
C CYS A 112 -8.05 -3.79 -1.85
N THR A 113 -8.31 -4.15 -3.11
CA THR A 113 -8.08 -5.49 -3.67
C THR A 113 -6.92 -5.52 -4.66
N LEU A 114 -6.13 -4.45 -4.75
CA LEU A 114 -5.07 -4.29 -5.74
C LEU A 114 -4.03 -5.42 -5.64
N CYS A 115 -3.70 -5.87 -4.42
CA CYS A 115 -2.73 -6.94 -4.20
C CYS A 115 -3.26 -8.37 -4.46
N GLN A 116 -4.51 -8.53 -4.93
CA GLN A 116 -5.05 -9.85 -5.28
C GLN A 116 -4.36 -10.51 -6.48
N SER A 117 -3.58 -9.75 -7.25
CA SER A 117 -2.66 -10.33 -8.26
C SER A 117 -1.60 -11.26 -7.64
N PHE A 118 -1.24 -11.02 -6.38
CA PHE A 118 -0.24 -11.82 -5.64
C PHE A 118 -0.86 -12.69 -4.55
N ALA A 119 -1.90 -12.18 -3.87
CA ALA A 119 -2.59 -12.88 -2.79
C ALA A 119 -4.12 -12.90 -3.07
N PRO A 120 -4.64 -13.88 -3.82
CA PRO A 120 -5.97 -13.82 -4.43
C PRO A 120 -7.16 -13.64 -3.47
N SER A 121 -7.01 -14.06 -2.21
CA SER A 121 -8.05 -13.93 -1.18
C SER A 121 -7.84 -12.74 -0.24
N HIS A 122 -6.74 -11.99 -0.38
CA HIS A 122 -6.43 -10.87 0.50
C HIS A 122 -7.31 -9.65 0.17
N VAL A 123 -7.77 -8.97 1.21
CA VAL A 123 -8.57 -7.75 1.13
C VAL A 123 -8.12 -6.82 2.25
N CYS A 124 -7.58 -5.65 1.89
CA CYS A 124 -7.45 -4.55 2.84
C CYS A 124 -8.80 -3.87 2.99
N VAL A 125 -9.18 -3.49 4.21
CA VAL A 125 -10.19 -2.46 4.45
C VAL A 125 -9.51 -1.38 5.28
N ILE A 126 -9.61 -0.15 4.80
CA ILE A 126 -8.80 1.00 5.17
C ILE A 126 -9.74 2.00 5.82
N SER A 127 -9.41 2.38 7.04
CA SER A 127 -10.11 3.38 7.84
C SER A 127 -9.24 4.62 8.00
N PRO A 128 -9.78 5.75 8.49
CA PRO A 128 -8.96 6.93 8.78
C PRO A 128 -7.75 6.65 9.67
N GLU A 129 -7.90 5.77 10.66
CA GLU A 129 -6.85 5.45 11.64
C GLU A 129 -6.06 4.18 11.28
N ARG A 130 -6.40 3.52 10.17
CA ARG A 130 -5.72 2.31 9.69
C ARG A 130 -5.46 2.36 8.19
N THR A 131 -4.30 2.92 7.84
CA THR A 131 -3.71 2.88 6.49
C THR A 131 -3.56 1.44 5.99
N GLY A 132 -3.62 1.24 4.68
CA GLY A 132 -3.31 -0.05 4.07
C GLY A 132 -1.90 -0.52 4.48
N LEU A 133 -1.72 -1.83 4.68
CA LEU A 133 -0.47 -2.40 5.22
C LEU A 133 0.80 -2.10 4.40
N CYS A 134 0.65 -1.63 3.17
CA CYS A 134 1.75 -1.17 2.32
C CYS A 134 2.26 0.24 2.68
N GLY A 135 1.59 0.95 3.59
CA GLY A 135 1.90 2.33 3.98
C GLY A 135 1.50 3.41 2.96
N SER A 136 1.09 3.02 1.74
CA SER A 136 0.97 3.96 0.62
C SER A 136 -0.45 4.47 0.34
N TYR A 137 -1.49 3.83 0.87
CA TYR A 137 -2.88 4.20 0.67
C TYR A 137 -3.56 4.39 2.01
N ASN A 138 -3.92 5.64 2.31
CA ASN A 138 -4.79 6.00 3.41
C ASN A 138 -6.26 6.04 2.95
N TRP A 139 -7.16 6.43 3.84
CA TRP A 139 -8.60 6.48 3.55
C TRP A 139 -8.94 7.47 2.42
N MET A 140 -8.34 8.66 2.41
CA MET A 140 -8.56 9.71 1.40
C MET A 140 -8.08 9.25 0.02
N ASP A 141 -6.95 8.54 -0.03
CA ASP A 141 -6.42 7.97 -1.27
C ASP A 141 -7.42 6.95 -1.85
N CYS A 142 -7.99 6.09 -1.00
CA CYS A 142 -8.96 5.10 -1.47
C CYS A 142 -10.25 5.73 -1.97
N LYS A 143 -10.69 6.82 -1.34
CA LYS A 143 -11.81 7.64 -1.82
C LYS A 143 -11.52 8.23 -3.20
N ALA A 144 -10.38 8.90 -3.36
CA ALA A 144 -9.97 9.48 -4.63
C ALA A 144 -9.81 8.41 -5.73
N ALA A 145 -9.26 7.24 -5.41
CA ALA A 145 -9.16 6.11 -6.34
C ALA A 145 -10.52 5.63 -6.84
N TYR A 146 -11.52 5.56 -5.96
CA TYR A 146 -12.89 5.21 -6.33
C TYR A 146 -13.54 6.27 -7.21
N GLU A 147 -13.32 7.56 -6.92
CA GLU A 147 -13.82 8.68 -7.75
C GLU A 147 -13.22 8.67 -9.16
N ILE A 148 -11.93 8.32 -9.29
CA ILE A 148 -11.25 8.17 -10.59
C ILE A 148 -11.80 6.95 -11.34
N SER A 149 -11.98 5.82 -10.65
CA SER A 149 -12.41 4.56 -11.25
C SER A 149 -13.38 3.81 -10.33
N PRO A 150 -14.70 4.01 -10.51
CA PRO A 150 -15.72 3.36 -9.67
C PRO A 150 -15.73 1.84 -9.77
N THR A 151 -15.17 1.26 -10.83
CA THR A 151 -14.98 -0.19 -11.02
C THR A 151 -13.59 -0.68 -10.60
N GLY A 152 -12.79 0.19 -10.00
CA GLY A 152 -11.43 -0.09 -9.56
C GLY A 152 -11.34 -0.95 -8.29
N PRO A 153 -10.11 -1.19 -7.79
CA PRO A 153 -9.87 -2.05 -6.63
C PRO A 153 -10.29 -1.43 -5.29
N ASN A 154 -10.55 -0.12 -5.27
CA ASN A 154 -10.99 0.61 -4.10
C ASN A 154 -12.50 0.81 -4.16
N GLN A 155 -13.24 0.26 -3.19
CA GLN A 155 -14.69 0.32 -3.14
C GLN A 155 -15.13 0.86 -1.77
N PRO A 156 -16.19 1.68 -1.69
CA PRO A 156 -16.73 2.11 -0.41
C PRO A 156 -17.33 0.92 0.33
N VAL A 157 -17.04 0.83 1.62
CA VAL A 157 -17.51 -0.22 2.53
C VAL A 157 -18.23 0.46 3.69
N PRO A 158 -19.57 0.56 3.65
CA PRO A 158 -20.35 1.02 4.79
C PRO A 158 -20.12 0.09 5.99
N LYS A 159 -19.85 0.66 7.18
CA LYS A 159 -19.68 -0.14 8.41
C LYS A 159 -20.91 -1.00 8.69
N GLY A 160 -22.10 -0.41 8.55
CA GLY A 160 -23.36 -1.07 8.90
C GLY A 160 -23.48 -1.27 10.41
N GLU A 161 -24.09 -2.38 10.82
CA GLU A 161 -24.27 -2.73 12.24
C GLU A 161 -22.91 -2.98 12.92
N THR A 162 -22.71 -2.37 14.08
CA THR A 162 -21.52 -2.64 14.91
C THR A 162 -21.73 -3.91 15.71
N ILE A 163 -20.82 -4.88 15.54
CA ILE A 163 -20.86 -6.17 16.24
C ILE A 163 -20.05 -6.07 17.54
N ASP A 164 -18.84 -5.49 17.48
CA ASP A 164 -17.98 -5.31 18.64
C ASP A 164 -17.14 -4.03 18.46
N THR A 165 -17.37 -3.03 19.32
CA THR A 165 -16.63 -1.77 19.30
C THR A 165 -15.18 -1.92 19.79
N LYS A 166 -14.90 -2.86 20.70
CA LYS A 166 -13.56 -3.08 21.25
C LYS A 166 -12.65 -3.78 20.25
N LEU A 167 -13.18 -4.76 19.52
CA LEU A 167 -12.43 -5.45 18.47
C LEU A 167 -12.43 -4.70 17.14
N GLY A 168 -13.34 -3.73 16.96
CA GLY A 168 -13.54 -3.03 15.69
C GLY A 168 -14.10 -3.98 14.65
N GLN A 169 -15.27 -4.54 14.94
CA GLN A 169 -15.96 -5.48 14.07
C GLN A 169 -17.32 -4.92 13.66
N TRP A 170 -17.56 -4.86 12.36
CA TRP A 170 -18.79 -4.35 11.77
C TRP A 170 -19.32 -5.31 10.71
N LYS A 171 -20.64 -5.48 10.67
CA LYS A 171 -21.31 -6.42 9.77
C LYS A 171 -21.07 -6.12 8.30
N GLY A 172 -21.15 -4.85 7.89
CA GLY A 172 -20.94 -4.45 6.50
C GLY A 172 -19.51 -4.70 6.01
N VAL A 173 -18.54 -4.56 6.92
CA VAL A 173 -17.14 -4.90 6.64
C VAL A 173 -16.98 -6.41 6.44
N ASN A 174 -17.54 -7.23 7.33
CA ASN A 174 -17.48 -8.69 7.21
C ASN A 174 -18.14 -9.18 5.91
N GLU A 175 -19.33 -8.68 5.58
CA GLU A 175 -20.04 -9.02 4.33
C GLU A 175 -19.22 -8.68 3.08
N PHE A 176 -18.57 -7.51 3.08
CA PHE A 176 -17.67 -7.14 1.99
C PHE A 176 -16.47 -8.08 1.89
N VAL A 177 -15.81 -8.36 3.03
CA VAL A 177 -14.62 -9.21 3.10
C VAL A 177 -14.93 -10.64 2.63
N VAL A 178 -16.06 -11.23 3.05
CA VAL A 178 -16.52 -12.54 2.57
C VAL A 178 -16.60 -12.56 1.05
N LYS A 179 -17.28 -11.58 0.46
CA LYS A 179 -17.48 -11.49 -0.99
C LYS A 179 -16.15 -11.29 -1.72
N ALA A 180 -15.35 -10.32 -1.29
CA ALA A 180 -14.11 -9.94 -1.97
C ALA A 180 -12.97 -10.97 -1.78
N SER A 181 -13.02 -11.78 -0.72
CA SER A 181 -12.07 -12.87 -0.47
C SER A 181 -12.50 -14.21 -1.08
N ARG A 182 -13.63 -14.25 -1.81
CA ARG A 182 -14.23 -15.48 -2.37
C ARG A 182 -14.59 -16.52 -1.29
N GLY A 183 -15.10 -16.02 -0.16
CA GLY A 183 -15.52 -16.83 0.99
C GLY A 183 -14.37 -17.44 1.80
N LYS A 184 -13.12 -17.00 1.60
CA LYS A 184 -11.95 -17.52 2.34
C LYS A 184 -11.74 -16.85 3.69
N ILE A 185 -12.22 -15.62 3.83
CA ILE A 185 -12.15 -14.83 5.06
C ILE A 185 -13.59 -14.44 5.38
N ASP A 186 -14.10 -14.86 6.52
CA ASP A 186 -15.47 -14.56 6.96
C ASP A 186 -15.55 -13.25 7.74
N HIS A 187 -14.50 -12.90 8.48
CA HIS A 187 -14.34 -11.64 9.20
C HIS A 187 -12.86 -11.37 9.54
N TYR A 188 -12.58 -10.17 10.02
CA TYR A 188 -11.39 -9.88 10.83
C TYR A 188 -11.63 -8.68 11.73
N ASN A 189 -10.84 -8.57 12.79
CA ASN A 189 -10.94 -7.52 13.80
C ASN A 189 -9.96 -6.38 13.50
N PHE A 190 -10.44 -5.13 13.60
CA PHE A 190 -9.61 -3.97 13.28
C PHE A 190 -8.58 -3.66 14.36
N TYR A 191 -8.95 -3.86 15.62
CA TYR A 191 -8.20 -3.41 16.78
C TYR A 191 -7.60 -4.57 17.58
N SER A 192 -7.44 -5.75 16.96
CA SER A 192 -6.83 -6.92 17.57
C SER A 192 -5.77 -7.57 16.66
N LEU A 193 -4.61 -7.86 17.25
CA LEU A 193 -3.56 -8.68 16.63
C LEU A 193 -3.78 -10.18 16.90
N VAL A 194 -4.49 -10.51 17.99
CA VAL A 194 -4.57 -11.87 18.54
C VAL A 194 -5.80 -12.62 18.01
N ASN A 195 -6.93 -11.91 17.91
CA ASN A 195 -8.21 -12.49 17.53
C ASN A 195 -8.49 -12.09 16.09
N ASP A 196 -8.46 -13.07 15.18
CA ASP A 196 -8.84 -12.92 13.76
C ASP A 196 -8.30 -11.62 13.13
N PRO A 197 -6.97 -11.38 13.12
CA PRO A 197 -6.40 -10.17 12.57
C PRO A 197 -6.55 -10.12 11.05
N MET A 198 -6.47 -8.92 10.49
CA MET A 198 -6.43 -8.72 9.03
C MET A 198 -5.30 -9.56 8.39
N THR A 199 -5.61 -10.22 7.27
CA THR A 199 -4.62 -10.95 6.49
C THR A 199 -3.55 -10.03 5.87
N THR A 200 -2.43 -10.60 5.42
CA THR A 200 -1.40 -9.88 4.68
C THR A 200 -1.30 -10.37 3.24
N CYS A 201 -0.93 -9.46 2.33
CA CYS A 201 -0.37 -9.85 1.03
C CYS A 201 1.17 -9.98 1.15
N GLY A 202 1.93 -9.48 0.18
CA GLY A 202 3.40 -9.56 0.19
C GLY A 202 4.13 -8.24 0.48
N CYS A 203 3.41 -7.12 0.58
CA CYS A 203 4.01 -5.78 0.57
C CYS A 203 3.95 -5.04 1.92
N CYS A 204 3.68 -5.73 3.03
CA CYS A 204 3.68 -5.10 4.37
C CYS A 204 5.03 -4.45 4.69
N GLU A 205 5.02 -3.24 5.22
CA GLU A 205 6.26 -2.55 5.61
C GLU A 205 6.83 -3.13 6.89
N CYS A 206 5.95 -3.49 7.82
CA CYS A 206 6.28 -4.07 9.11
C CYS A 206 5.48 -5.34 9.38
N ILE A 207 6.02 -6.20 10.24
CA ILE A 207 5.36 -7.39 10.79
C ILE A 207 5.29 -7.22 12.30
N ALA A 208 4.09 -7.39 12.86
CA ALA A 208 3.87 -7.49 14.30
C ALA A 208 3.82 -8.97 14.71
N ALA A 209 4.53 -9.33 15.77
CA ALA A 209 4.57 -10.68 16.33
C ALA A 209 4.35 -10.63 17.84
N ILE A 210 3.50 -11.53 18.34
CA ILE A 210 3.27 -11.67 19.78
C ILE A 210 4.50 -12.30 20.43
N LEU A 211 4.91 -11.77 21.58
CA LEU A 211 5.95 -12.31 22.45
C LEU A 211 5.32 -12.80 23.76
N PRO A 212 4.86 -14.08 23.83
CA PRO A 212 4.13 -14.58 24.99
C PRO A 212 4.91 -14.44 26.30
N LEU A 213 6.22 -14.73 26.28
CA LEU A 213 7.08 -14.62 27.46
C LEU A 213 7.27 -13.19 27.98
N CYS A 214 6.99 -12.20 27.13
CA CYS A 214 7.08 -10.79 27.48
C CYS A 214 5.71 -10.15 27.71
N ASN A 215 4.62 -10.92 27.54
CA ASN A 215 3.25 -10.39 27.50
C ASN A 215 3.14 -9.14 26.61
N GLY A 216 3.79 -9.17 25.43
CA GLY A 216 3.99 -7.99 24.60
C GLY A 216 4.02 -8.31 23.12
N ILE A 217 4.26 -7.27 22.31
CA ILE A 217 4.32 -7.34 20.85
C ILE A 217 5.67 -6.79 20.40
N MET A 218 6.28 -7.48 19.44
CA MET A 218 7.42 -6.97 18.70
C MET A 218 6.96 -6.53 17.32
N THR A 219 7.55 -5.43 16.82
CA THR A 219 7.37 -5.00 15.43
C THR A 219 8.74 -4.93 14.77
N VAL A 220 8.84 -5.49 13.57
CA VAL A 220 10.06 -5.42 12.73
C VAL A 220 9.70 -4.89 11.37
N ASN A 221 10.49 -3.95 10.85
CA ASN A 221 10.34 -3.47 9.48
C ASN A 221 11.05 -4.41 8.49
N ARG A 222 10.69 -4.28 7.22
CA ARG A 222 11.18 -5.12 6.12
C ARG A 222 12.69 -5.07 5.93
N GLU A 223 13.33 -3.96 6.25
CA GLU A 223 14.77 -3.74 6.06
C GLU A 223 15.61 -4.32 7.20
N TYR A 224 14.97 -4.74 8.31
CA TYR A 224 15.68 -5.32 9.44
C TYR A 224 16.18 -6.73 9.11
N MET A 225 17.51 -6.87 9.01
CA MET A 225 18.17 -8.12 8.60
C MET A 225 18.67 -8.98 9.77
N GLU A 226 18.74 -8.43 10.98
CA GLU A 226 19.26 -9.17 12.13
C GLU A 226 18.22 -10.14 12.72
N ALA A 227 18.70 -11.12 13.47
CA ALA A 227 17.84 -12.05 14.19
C ALA A 227 17.06 -11.30 15.29
N THR A 228 15.77 -11.60 15.41
CA THR A 228 14.91 -11.07 16.48
C THR A 228 14.34 -12.19 17.33
N ARG A 229 13.95 -11.90 18.57
CA ARG A 229 13.39 -12.91 19.50
C ARG A 229 12.06 -13.44 18.97
N GLY A 230 12.07 -14.59 18.30
CA GLY A 230 10.86 -15.19 17.71
C GLY A 230 10.82 -15.20 16.18
N ARG A 231 11.91 -14.80 15.50
CA ARG A 231 12.05 -14.93 14.04
C ARG A 231 13.43 -15.47 13.66
N SER A 232 13.49 -16.52 12.85
CA SER A 232 14.68 -16.85 12.06
C SER A 232 14.86 -15.79 10.95
N PRO A 233 16.11 -15.40 10.60
CA PRO A 233 16.33 -14.43 9.52
C PRO A 233 15.63 -14.90 8.23
N PRO A 234 15.13 -13.98 7.38
CA PRO A 234 14.56 -14.38 6.10
C PRO A 234 15.61 -15.21 5.33
N PRO A 235 15.22 -16.30 4.64
CA PRO A 235 16.17 -17.05 3.84
C PRO A 235 16.78 -16.09 2.82
N CYS A 236 18.09 -15.85 2.91
CA CYS A 236 18.86 -15.21 1.86
C CYS A 236 18.72 -16.10 0.62
N SER A 237 17.94 -15.64 -0.37
CA SER A 237 17.99 -16.12 -1.74
C SER A 237 18.92 -15.22 -2.55
#